data_AF-A0A8J6M6K7-F1
#
_entry.id   AF-A0A8J6M6K7-F1
#
_cell.length_a   1.000
_cell.length_b   1.000
_cell.length_c   1.000
_cell.angle_alpha   90.00
_cell.angle_beta   90.00
_cell.angle_gamma   90.00
#
_symmetry.space_group_name_H-M   'P 1'
#
loop_
_entity.id
_entity.type
_entity.pdbx_description
1 polymer ?
#
loop_
_entity_poly.entity_id
_entity_poly.type
_entity_poly.pdbx_seq_one_letter_code
_entity_poly.pdbx_strand_id
1 'polypeptide(L)'
;MWTSERGRLPQSQEPAAEVGVVTLGGDPAAVELGGERRWLPVCAPGGYSWQPGAGDKVLVLKAGVERESPYILGKIQENVEEAGPIRLFGPGSALGLDQGRVELEGTVYLNGQTLEAYIQKIVAEMLG
;
A
#
# COMPACT_ATOMS: atom_id res chain seq x y z
N MET A 1 -50.00 30.50 8.91
CA MET A 1 -49.34 29.38 8.20
C MET A 1 -47.96 29.88 7.81
N TRP A 2 -46.91 29.43 8.49
CA TRP A 2 -45.53 29.85 8.21
C TRP A 2 -44.84 28.69 7.50
N THR A 3 -44.65 28.79 6.19
CA THR A 3 -43.87 27.82 5.43
C THR A 3 -42.40 28.06 5.72
N SER A 4 -41.86 27.34 6.69
CA SER A 4 -40.42 27.24 6.89
C SER A 4 -39.82 26.39 5.78
N GLU A 5 -39.43 27.02 4.68
CA GLU A 5 -38.32 26.53 3.89
C GLU A 5 -37.07 26.65 4.76
N ARG A 6 -36.84 25.66 5.63
CA ARG A 6 -35.51 25.44 6.16
C ARG A 6 -34.68 25.04 4.96
N GLY A 7 -33.93 26.00 4.43
CA GLY A 7 -32.92 25.78 3.42
C GLY A 7 -32.16 24.54 3.84
N ARG A 8 -32.34 23.47 3.07
CA ARG A 8 -31.58 22.24 3.23
C ARG A 8 -30.15 22.67 2.93
N LEU A 9 -29.37 22.95 3.98
CA LEU A 9 -27.93 23.02 3.88
C LEU A 9 -27.55 21.81 3.02
N PRO A 10 -26.81 22.00 1.91
CA PRO A 10 -26.36 20.85 1.14
C PRO A 10 -25.73 19.89 2.14
N GLN A 11 -26.21 18.63 2.17
CA GLN A 11 -25.45 17.59 2.86
C GLN A 11 -24.03 17.73 2.32
N SER A 12 -23.08 18.03 3.21
CA SER A 12 -21.68 18.15 2.83
C SER A 12 -21.35 16.88 2.06
N GLN A 13 -21.15 17.03 0.75
CA GLN A 13 -20.97 15.90 -0.12
C GLN A 13 -19.62 15.29 0.22
N GLU A 14 -19.61 14.01 0.63
CA GLU A 14 -18.36 13.30 0.91
C GLU A 14 -17.39 13.46 -0.27
N PRO A 15 -16.10 13.71 -0.06
CA PRO A 15 -15.18 13.85 -1.18
C PRO A 15 -15.08 12.52 -1.96
N ALA A 16 -14.94 12.60 -3.29
CA ALA A 16 -14.81 11.42 -4.16
C ALA A 16 -13.56 10.58 -3.84
N ALA A 17 -12.52 11.21 -3.28
CA ALA A 17 -11.38 10.53 -2.71
C ALA A 17 -10.90 11.30 -1.48
N GLU A 18 -10.38 10.61 -0.48
CA GLU A 18 -9.74 11.24 0.66
C GLU A 18 -8.67 10.33 1.27
N VAL A 19 -7.81 10.93 2.07
CA VAL A 19 -6.80 10.19 2.84
C VAL A 19 -7.41 9.84 4.19
N GLY A 20 -7.32 8.57 4.56
CA GLY A 20 -7.76 8.08 5.87
C GLY A 20 -6.63 7.37 6.62
N VAL A 21 -6.90 7.06 7.89
CA VAL A 21 -5.99 6.29 8.74
C VAL A 21 -6.58 4.89 8.94
N VAL A 22 -5.79 3.86 8.65
CA VAL A 22 -6.23 2.47 8.78
C VAL A 22 -6.41 2.14 10.27
N THR A 23 -7.61 1.72 10.66
CA THR A 23 -7.93 1.30 12.04
C THR A 23 -7.79 -0.21 12.22
N LEU A 24 -8.02 -0.98 11.15
CA LEU A 24 -7.77 -2.42 11.08
C LEU A 24 -7.12 -2.75 9.74
N GLY A 25 -5.91 -3.32 9.79
CA GLY A 25 -5.18 -3.71 8.59
C GLY A 25 -5.72 -4.96 7.90
N GLY A 26 -5.16 -5.28 6.74
CA GLY A 26 -5.50 -6.46 5.94
C GLY A 26 -6.18 -6.12 4.61
N ASP A 27 -6.73 -7.13 3.96
CA ASP A 27 -7.62 -6.99 2.80
C ASP A 27 -8.78 -7.99 2.97
N PRO A 28 -9.99 -7.54 3.34
CA PRO A 28 -10.39 -6.13 3.39
C PRO A 28 -9.97 -5.42 4.71
N ALA A 29 -9.77 -4.11 4.65
CA ALA A 29 -9.33 -3.27 5.78
C ALA A 29 -10.48 -2.40 6.37
N ALA A 30 -10.20 -1.72 7.48
CA ALA A 30 -11.01 -0.63 8.00
C ALA A 30 -10.22 0.68 8.07
N VAL A 31 -10.86 1.79 7.72
CA VAL A 31 -10.23 3.11 7.61
C VAL A 31 -11.11 4.17 8.25
N GLU A 32 -10.51 4.98 9.13
CA GLU A 32 -11.12 6.19 9.67
C GLU A 32 -11.01 7.33 8.65
N LEU A 33 -12.17 7.89 8.31
CA LEU A 33 -12.36 8.98 7.35
C LEU A 33 -13.12 10.13 8.03
N GLY A 34 -14.25 10.58 7.47
CA GLY A 34 -15.30 11.32 8.22
C GLY A 34 -16.07 10.45 9.23
N GLY A 35 -15.74 9.16 9.27
CA GLY A 35 -16.17 8.13 10.20
C GLY A 35 -15.61 6.79 9.74
N GLU A 36 -15.53 5.80 10.64
CA GLU A 36 -14.96 4.49 10.31
C GLU A 36 -15.76 3.79 9.20
N ARG A 37 -15.05 3.38 8.14
CA ARG A 37 -15.58 2.49 7.11
C ARG A 37 -14.86 1.15 7.22
N ARG A 38 -15.62 0.06 7.18
CA ARG A 38 -15.11 -1.32 7.30
C ARG A 38 -15.32 -2.08 6.01
N TRP A 39 -14.55 -3.17 5.85
CA TRP A 39 -14.62 -4.06 4.70
C TRP A 39 -14.19 -3.39 3.39
N LEU A 40 -13.18 -2.52 3.43
CA LEU A 40 -12.65 -1.86 2.24
C LEU A 40 -11.68 -2.79 1.52
N PRO A 41 -11.95 -3.16 0.26
CA PRO A 41 -10.99 -3.88 -0.56
C PRO A 41 -9.74 -3.04 -0.86
N VAL A 42 -8.60 -3.71 -0.99
CA VAL A 42 -7.33 -3.10 -1.39
C VAL A 42 -7.08 -3.33 -2.88
N CYS A 43 -6.85 -2.26 -3.61
CA CYS A 43 -6.41 -2.31 -5.01
C CYS A 43 -4.89 -2.25 -5.08
N ALA A 44 -4.28 -3.24 -5.71
CA ALA A 44 -2.85 -3.27 -6.04
C ALA A 44 -2.66 -3.51 -7.55
N PRO A 45 -1.53 -3.06 -8.14
CA PRO A 45 -1.19 -3.42 -9.51
C PRO A 45 -1.14 -4.95 -9.69
N GLY A 46 -1.49 -5.46 -10.88
CA GLY A 46 -1.45 -6.89 -11.16
C GLY A 46 -0.06 -7.50 -10.88
N GLY A 47 -0.03 -8.60 -10.12
CA GLY A 47 1.20 -9.26 -9.69
C GLY A 47 1.80 -8.71 -8.37
N TYR A 48 1.22 -7.67 -7.79
CA TYR A 48 1.58 -7.16 -6.46
C TYR A 48 0.56 -7.60 -5.43
N SER A 49 1.04 -8.06 -4.28
CA SER A 49 0.20 -8.32 -3.10
C SER A 49 0.73 -7.49 -1.95
N TRP A 50 -0.11 -6.61 -1.45
CA TRP A 50 0.19 -5.73 -0.33
C TRP A 50 -1.08 -5.49 0.46
N GLN A 51 -0.94 -5.35 1.78
CA GLN A 51 -2.03 -5.03 2.69
C GLN A 51 -1.59 -3.89 3.62
N PRO A 52 -2.46 -2.91 3.88
CA PRO A 52 -2.18 -1.88 4.87
C PRO A 52 -2.13 -2.45 6.29
N GLY A 53 -1.24 -1.90 7.11
CA GLY A 53 -1.21 -2.10 8.55
C GLY A 53 -2.03 -1.04 9.30
N ALA A 54 -2.39 -1.33 10.55
CA ALA A 54 -3.03 -0.32 11.42
C ALA A 54 -2.11 0.90 11.60
N GLY A 55 -2.70 2.09 11.49
CA GLY A 55 -1.99 3.38 11.54
C GLY A 55 -1.49 3.88 10.18
N ASP A 56 -1.51 3.05 9.13
CA ASP A 56 -1.12 3.50 7.79
C ASP A 56 -2.06 4.61 7.28
N LYS A 57 -1.48 5.65 6.68
CA LYS A 57 -2.23 6.66 5.93
C LYS A 57 -2.45 6.20 4.51
N VAL A 58 -3.70 5.96 4.13
CA VAL A 58 -4.06 5.40 2.83
C VAL A 58 -4.98 6.32 2.04
N LEU A 59 -4.84 6.29 0.72
CA LEU A 59 -5.78 6.96 -0.18
C LEU A 59 -6.99 6.04 -0.40
N VAL A 60 -8.19 6.53 -0.08
CA VAL A 60 -9.45 5.86 -0.34
C VAL A 60 -10.17 6.56 -1.48
N LEU A 61 -10.41 5.85 -2.57
CA LEU A 61 -11.29 6.26 -3.66
C LEU A 61 -12.71 5.76 -3.38
N LYS A 62 -13.69 6.67 -3.35
CA LYS A 62 -15.10 6.33 -3.22
C LYS A 62 -15.75 6.34 -4.60
N ALA A 63 -15.68 5.20 -5.27
CA ALA A 63 -16.30 4.99 -6.58
C ALA A 63 -17.81 4.76 -6.46
N GLY A 64 -18.47 4.67 -7.61
CA GLY A 64 -19.93 4.62 -7.69
C GLY A 64 -20.55 6.02 -7.80
N VAL A 65 -21.76 6.09 -8.35
CA VAL A 65 -22.46 7.37 -8.58
C VAL A 65 -22.73 8.09 -7.25
N GLU A 66 -23.01 7.30 -6.21
CA GLU A 66 -23.33 7.78 -4.87
C GLU A 66 -22.15 7.57 -3.89
N ARG A 67 -20.93 7.33 -4.41
CA ARG A 67 -19.71 7.09 -3.62
C ARG A 67 -19.81 5.86 -2.70
N GLU A 68 -20.64 4.90 -3.09
CA GLU A 68 -20.99 3.72 -2.30
C GLU A 68 -19.91 2.62 -2.31
N SER A 69 -18.93 2.71 -3.23
CA SER A 69 -17.90 1.69 -3.42
C SER A 69 -16.51 2.23 -3.07
N PRO A 70 -16.11 2.22 -1.78
CA PRO A 70 -14.78 2.64 -1.36
C PRO A 70 -13.71 1.58 -1.65
N TYR A 71 -12.55 2.00 -2.15
CA TYR A 71 -11.38 1.16 -2.40
C TYR A 71 -10.13 1.84 -1.86
N ILE A 72 -9.25 1.07 -1.21
CA ILE A 72 -7.92 1.54 -0.83
C ILE A 72 -7.00 1.43 -2.06
N LEU A 73 -6.39 2.52 -2.48
CA LEU A 73 -5.52 2.54 -3.66
C LEU A 73 -4.04 2.38 -3.32
N GLY A 74 -3.66 2.60 -2.07
CA GLY A 74 -2.27 2.56 -1.64
C GLY A 74 -2.02 3.40 -0.40
N LYS A 75 -0.82 3.25 0.15
CA LYS A 75 -0.31 4.06 1.27
C LYS A 75 0.34 5.34 0.76
N ILE A 76 0.20 6.44 1.50
CA ILE A 76 1.00 7.65 1.28
C ILE A 76 2.48 7.30 1.44
N GLN A 77 3.30 7.70 0.46
CA GLN A 77 4.74 7.51 0.54
C GLN A 77 5.33 8.37 1.68
N GLU A 78 6.15 7.75 2.51
CA GLU A 78 6.91 8.39 3.58
C GLU A 78 8.40 8.21 3.28
N ASN A 79 9.22 9.21 3.63
CA ASN A 79 10.68 9.15 3.52
C ASN A 79 11.21 8.87 2.09
N VAL A 80 10.69 9.57 1.08
CA VAL A 80 11.25 9.53 -0.28
C VAL A 80 12.51 10.40 -0.31
N GLU A 81 13.68 9.76 -0.33
CA GLU A 81 14.98 10.45 -0.27
C GLU A 81 15.38 11.08 -1.63
N GLU A 82 15.10 10.40 -2.74
CA GLU A 82 15.50 10.81 -4.09
C GLU A 82 14.40 10.51 -5.13
N ALA A 83 14.29 11.35 -6.16
CA ALA A 83 13.34 11.16 -7.25
C ALA A 83 13.92 10.24 -8.33
N GLY A 84 13.19 9.18 -8.73
CA GLY A 84 13.55 8.30 -9.84
C GLY A 84 13.78 6.83 -9.47
N PRO A 85 14.55 6.50 -8.41
CA PRO A 85 14.77 5.12 -7.99
C PRO A 85 13.46 4.38 -7.69
N ILE A 86 13.39 3.12 -8.10
CA ILE A 86 12.26 2.24 -7.73
C ILE A 86 12.70 1.39 -6.54
N ARG A 87 11.94 1.43 -5.45
CA ARG A 87 12.15 0.56 -4.28
C ARG A 87 10.91 -0.27 -4.00
N LEU A 88 11.11 -1.58 -3.85
CA LEU A 88 10.15 -2.50 -3.25
C LEU A 88 10.69 -2.89 -1.88
N PHE A 89 9.97 -2.60 -0.82
CA PHE A 89 10.45 -2.84 0.53
C PHE A 89 9.35 -3.34 1.45
N GLY A 90 9.78 -4.08 2.45
CA GLY A 90 8.95 -4.57 3.54
C GLY A 90 9.80 -4.74 4.79
N PRO A 91 9.24 -5.28 5.88
CA PRO A 91 9.98 -5.50 7.11
C PRO A 91 11.21 -6.39 6.87
N GLY A 92 12.42 -5.80 6.97
CA GLY A 92 13.70 -6.52 6.90
C GLY A 92 14.21 -6.90 5.51
N SER A 93 13.56 -6.45 4.44
CA SER A 93 14.01 -6.72 3.07
C SER A 93 13.65 -5.59 2.11
N ALA A 94 14.54 -5.33 1.15
CA ALA A 94 14.29 -4.37 0.09
C ALA A 94 14.93 -4.79 -1.23
N LEU A 95 14.35 -4.31 -2.32
CA LEU A 95 14.88 -4.36 -3.68
C LEU A 95 14.88 -2.94 -4.22
N GLY A 96 16.06 -2.44 -4.59
CA GLY A 96 16.27 -1.14 -5.23
C GLY A 96 16.68 -1.31 -6.68
N LEU A 97 16.09 -0.50 -7.55
CA LEU A 97 16.49 -0.34 -8.95
C LEU A 97 16.91 1.11 -9.16
N ASP A 98 18.20 1.33 -9.35
CA ASP A 98 18.76 2.66 -9.61
C ASP A 98 20.08 2.56 -10.37
N GLN A 99 20.44 3.60 -11.13
CA GLN A 99 21.78 3.77 -11.75
C GLN A 99 22.32 2.53 -12.49
N GLY A 100 21.43 1.73 -13.11
CA GLY A 100 21.80 0.50 -13.83
C GLY A 100 22.19 -0.69 -12.94
N ARG A 101 21.93 -0.63 -11.63
CA ARG A 101 22.15 -1.72 -10.67
C ARG A 101 20.85 -2.15 -10.00
N VAL A 102 20.82 -3.42 -9.60
CA VAL A 102 19.80 -3.96 -8.68
C VAL A 102 20.47 -4.15 -7.33
N GLU A 103 19.96 -3.47 -6.31
CA GLU A 103 20.39 -3.64 -4.92
C GLU A 103 19.37 -4.49 -4.18
N LEU A 104 19.86 -5.49 -3.45
CA LEU A 104 19.03 -6.38 -2.64
C LEU A 104 19.51 -6.29 -1.19
N GLU A 105 18.57 -6.04 -0.28
CA GLU A 105 18.78 -5.99 1.16
C GLU A 105 18.04 -7.14 1.85
N GLY A 106 18.68 -7.76 2.84
CA GLY A 106 18.16 -8.92 3.57
C GLY A 106 18.67 -10.25 3.01
N THR A 107 18.03 -11.36 3.41
CA THR A 107 18.42 -12.70 2.96
C THR A 107 17.88 -12.99 1.57
N VAL A 108 18.78 -13.16 0.60
CA VAL A 108 18.43 -13.46 -0.80
C VAL A 108 18.35 -14.98 -1.01
N TYR A 109 17.25 -15.44 -1.60
CA TYR A 109 17.06 -16.83 -2.01
C TYR A 109 17.08 -16.96 -3.55
N LEU A 110 17.73 -18.00 -4.05
CA LEU A 110 17.74 -18.39 -5.45
C LEU A 110 17.26 -19.84 -5.55
N ASN A 111 16.11 -20.07 -6.19
CA ASN A 111 15.54 -21.42 -6.38
C ASN A 111 15.44 -22.24 -5.06
N GLY A 112 15.11 -21.60 -3.94
CA GLY A 112 14.90 -22.25 -2.64
C GLY A 112 16.15 -22.41 -1.76
N GLN A 113 17.33 -21.99 -2.20
CA GLN A 113 18.56 -21.94 -1.38
C GLN A 113 19.00 -20.49 -1.17
N THR A 114 19.71 -20.20 -0.08
CA THR A 114 20.27 -18.86 0.13
C THR A 114 21.38 -18.58 -0.88
N LEU A 115 21.55 -17.31 -1.26
CA LEU A 115 22.65 -16.88 -2.11
C LEU A 115 24.01 -17.26 -1.52
N GLU A 116 24.17 -17.16 -0.20
CA GLU A 116 25.38 -17.59 0.50
C GLU A 116 25.67 -19.08 0.30
N ALA A 117 24.68 -19.96 0.53
CA ALA A 117 24.85 -21.40 0.33
C ALA A 117 25.14 -21.74 -1.13
N TYR A 118 24.50 -21.03 -2.07
CA TYR A 118 24.76 -21.19 -3.49
C TYR A 118 26.22 -20.82 -3.86
N ILE A 119 26.74 -19.70 -3.33
CA ILE A 119 28.13 -19.29 -3.54
C ILE A 119 29.09 -20.30 -2.92
N GLN A 120 28.84 -20.74 -1.68
CA GLN A 120 29.68 -21.74 -1.00
C GLN A 120 29.77 -23.04 -1.81
N LYS A 121 28.65 -23.49 -2.39
CA LYS A 121 28.61 -24.65 -3.27
C LYS A 121 29.48 -24.45 -4.52
N ILE A 122 29.34 -23.32 -5.21
CA ILE A 122 30.18 -23.01 -6.39
C ILE A 122 31.65 -23.00 -6.02
N VAL A 123 32.01 -22.36 -4.91
CA VAL A 123 33.40 -22.27 -4.44
C VAL A 123 33.94 -23.67 -4.09
N ALA A 124 33.16 -24.52 -3.43
CA ALA A 124 33.55 -25.90 -3.15
C ALA A 124 33.81 -26.69 -4.44
N GLU A 125 32.90 -26.61 -5.41
CA GLU A 125 33.05 -27.26 -6.73
C GLU A 125 34.28 -26.77 -7.50
N MET A 126 34.71 -25.52 -7.30
CA MET A 126 35.94 -24.97 -7.90
C MET A 126 37.22 -25.43 -7.20
N LEU A 127 37.16 -25.79 -5.92
CA LEU A 127 38.33 -26.13 -5.10
C LEU A 127 38.63 -27.63 -5.00
N GLY A 128 37.69 -28.51 -5.42
CA GLY A 128 37.85 -29.96 -5.45
C GLY A 128 37.26 -30.66 -4.24
#